data_AF-A0A7J8P0H2-F1
#
_entry.id   AF-A0A7J8P0H2-F1
#
_cell.length_a   1.000
_cell.length_b   1.000
_cell.length_c   1.000
_cell.angle_alpha   90.00
_cell.angle_beta   90.00
_cell.angle_gamma   90.00
#
_symmetry.space_group_name_H-M   'P 1'
#
loop_
_entity.id
_entity.type
_entity.pdbx_description
1 polymer ?
#
loop_
_entity_poly.entity_id
_entity_poly.type
_entity_poly.pdbx_seq_one_letter_code
_entity_poly.pdbx_strand_id
1 'polypeptide(L)'
;MIDQVLSRGWGGQNLPCPRLYDSFEEEPGFFQFATALTSNDLEEIQTFLNSAVSSSCEGLIIKTLDRDATYEPSKRSLNWLKLKKDYMESIGDTLDLVPIAAFHGRGKRTGFYGAFLLACYDENNEEFQSICKIGTGFSEAELEERSASLRSKVIPEPKSYYRCSEMMKPDVWFETT
;
A
#
# COMPACT_ATOMS: atom_id res chain seq x y z
N MET A 1 -0.17 7.63 -11.87
CA MET A 1 -1.52 8.23 -11.90
C MET A 1 -1.72 8.74 -13.32
N ILE A 2 -2.32 7.92 -14.19
CA ILE A 2 -2.40 8.23 -15.63
C ILE A 2 -3.88 8.36 -16.00
N ASP A 3 -4.36 9.56 -15.73
CA ASP A 3 -5.41 10.18 -16.53
C ASP A 3 -5.18 11.69 -16.47
N GLN A 4 -5.17 12.34 -17.63
CA GLN A 4 -5.11 13.80 -17.69
C GLN A 4 -6.53 14.32 -17.95
N VAL A 5 -7.08 14.99 -16.94
CA VAL A 5 -8.33 15.75 -17.09
C VAL A 5 -7.98 17.09 -17.74
N LEU A 6 -8.12 17.19 -19.06
CA LEU A 6 -8.05 18.46 -19.77
C LEU A 6 -9.30 19.29 -19.49
N SER A 7 -9.25 20.13 -18.45
CA SER A 7 -10.24 21.20 -18.27
C SER A 7 -9.80 22.45 -19.03
N ARG A 8 -10.00 22.49 -20.35
CA ARG A 8 -10.05 23.78 -21.06
C ARG A 8 -11.48 24.27 -21.01
N GLY A 9 -11.70 25.29 -20.17
CA GLY A 9 -13.02 25.79 -19.84
C GLY A 9 -13.81 26.26 -21.06
N TRP A 10 -14.67 25.42 -21.59
CA TRP A 10 -15.85 25.74 -22.41
C TRP A 10 -16.87 24.62 -22.15
N GLY A 11 -18.16 24.97 -22.09
CA GLY A 11 -19.23 24.20 -21.46
C GLY A 11 -19.29 22.69 -21.71
N GLY A 12 -19.36 21.93 -20.63
CA GLY A 12 -20.33 20.83 -20.46
C GLY A 12 -20.32 19.67 -21.44
N GLN A 13 -19.16 19.24 -21.98
CA GLN A 13 -19.09 17.99 -22.74
C GLN A 13 -17.95 17.10 -22.24
N ASN A 14 -18.34 15.97 -21.63
CA ASN A 14 -17.44 14.86 -21.31
C ASN A 14 -16.98 14.21 -22.62
N LEU A 15 -15.73 14.42 -22.99
CA LEU A 15 -15.13 13.81 -24.19
C LEU A 15 -14.80 12.33 -23.94
N PRO A 16 -15.12 11.42 -24.88
CA PRO A 16 -14.69 10.03 -24.78
C PRO A 16 -13.17 9.92 -24.95
N CYS A 17 -12.57 8.97 -24.23
CA CYS A 17 -11.13 8.66 -24.14
C CYS A 17 -10.33 8.68 -25.48
N PRO A 18 -10.87 8.25 -26.65
CA PRO A 18 -10.08 8.19 -27.88
C PRO A 18 -9.55 9.54 -28.39
N ARG A 19 -10.30 10.63 -28.22
CA ARG A 19 -9.90 11.95 -28.77
C ARG A 19 -8.70 12.59 -28.07
N LEU A 20 -8.35 12.11 -26.88
CA LEU A 20 -7.21 12.59 -26.11
C LEU A 20 -5.89 12.09 -26.69
N TYR A 21 -5.85 10.85 -27.20
CA TYR A 21 -4.64 10.26 -27.77
C TYR A 21 -4.24 10.91 -29.11
N ASP A 22 -5.22 11.35 -29.89
CA ASP A 22 -4.99 12.06 -31.16
C ASP A 22 -4.39 13.46 -31.00
N SER A 23 -4.35 14.00 -29.78
CA SER A 23 -3.92 15.39 -29.50
C SER A 23 -2.48 15.50 -29.03
N PHE A 24 -1.76 14.39 -28.79
CA PHE A 24 -0.40 14.39 -28.28
C PHE A 24 0.51 13.46 -29.08
N GLU A 25 1.77 13.88 -29.24
CA GLU A 25 2.83 13.07 -29.84
C GLU A 25 3.77 12.58 -28.74
N GLU A 26 4.21 11.32 -28.82
CA GLU A 26 5.16 10.75 -27.85
C GLU A 26 6.58 11.25 -28.09
N GLU A 27 7.26 11.60 -27.00
CA GLU A 27 8.69 11.89 -26.95
C GLU A 27 9.39 10.86 -26.03
N PRO A 28 10.19 9.93 -26.57
CA PRO A 28 10.82 8.88 -25.79
C PRO A 28 11.62 9.41 -24.59
N GLY A 29 11.37 8.86 -23.40
CA GLY A 29 12.04 9.27 -22.16
C GLY A 29 11.50 10.54 -21.50
N PHE A 30 10.59 11.27 -22.16
CA PHE A 30 9.97 12.49 -21.62
C PHE A 30 8.45 12.36 -21.50
N PHE A 31 7.79 11.93 -22.57
CA PHE A 31 6.34 11.81 -22.65
C PHE A 31 5.94 10.58 -23.48
N GLN A 32 5.32 9.59 -22.85
CA GLN A 32 4.83 8.41 -23.53
C GLN A 32 3.48 8.03 -22.93
N PHE A 33 2.60 7.45 -23.75
CA PHE A 33 1.35 6.90 -23.28
C PHE A 33 1.60 5.66 -22.43
N ALA A 34 0.66 5.38 -21.53
CA ALA A 34 0.66 4.12 -20.82
C ALA A 34 0.43 2.97 -21.80
N THR A 35 1.26 1.93 -21.72
CA THR A 35 1.01 0.66 -22.40
C THR A 35 -0.37 0.13 -21.98
N ALA A 36 -1.21 -0.21 -22.95
CA ALA A 36 -2.58 -0.63 -22.73
C ALA A 36 -2.89 -1.90 -23.53
N LEU A 37 -3.80 -2.71 -22.99
CA LEU A 37 -4.35 -3.91 -23.63
C LEU A 37 -5.88 -3.86 -23.47
N THR A 38 -6.59 -4.00 -24.59
CA THR A 38 -8.05 -4.16 -24.58
C THR A 38 -8.36 -5.62 -24.84
N SER A 39 -8.72 -6.35 -23.80
CA SER A 39 -9.10 -7.75 -23.89
C SER A 39 -10.16 -8.10 -22.84
N ASN A 40 -10.94 -9.11 -23.14
CA ASN A 40 -11.87 -9.77 -22.22
C ASN A 40 -11.39 -11.18 -21.82
N ASP A 41 -10.22 -11.61 -22.30
CA ASP A 41 -9.62 -12.90 -21.97
C ASP A 41 -8.72 -12.81 -20.72
N LEU A 42 -8.89 -13.77 -19.81
CA LEU A 42 -8.17 -13.82 -18.54
C LEU A 42 -6.69 -14.18 -18.75
N GLU A 43 -6.37 -15.06 -19.71
CA GLU A 43 -4.99 -15.48 -19.95
C GLU A 43 -4.14 -14.33 -20.52
N GLU A 44 -4.70 -13.55 -21.45
CA GLU A 44 -4.07 -12.35 -21.96
C GLU A 44 -3.83 -11.30 -20.87
N ILE A 45 -4.83 -11.06 -20.00
CA ILE A 45 -4.70 -10.11 -18.88
C ILE A 45 -3.62 -10.56 -17.90
N GLN A 46 -3.55 -11.86 -17.57
CA GLN A 46 -2.54 -12.41 -16.68
C GLN A 46 -1.13 -12.27 -17.28
N THR A 47 -0.99 -12.55 -18.58
CA THR A 47 0.28 -12.38 -19.30
C THR A 47 0.72 -10.92 -19.30
N PHE A 48 -0.23 -10.00 -19.51
CA PHE A 48 0.02 -8.57 -19.47
C PHE A 48 0.43 -8.09 -18.08
N LEU A 49 -0.21 -8.59 -17.01
CA LEU A 49 0.20 -8.30 -15.63
C LEU A 49 1.64 -8.76 -15.38
N ASN A 50 1.99 -9.98 -15.79
CA ASN A 50 3.35 -10.52 -15.61
C ASN A 50 4.39 -9.69 -16.38
N SER A 51 4.06 -9.24 -17.60
CA SER A 51 4.92 -8.36 -18.40
C SER A 51 5.09 -6.98 -17.76
N ALA A 52 4.02 -6.39 -17.24
CA ALA A 52 4.06 -5.11 -16.53
C ALA A 52 4.95 -5.19 -15.28
N VAL A 53 4.78 -6.23 -14.46
CA VAL A 53 5.62 -6.48 -13.28
C VAL A 53 7.08 -6.68 -13.67
N SER A 54 7.36 -7.43 -14.74
CA SER A 54 8.72 -7.64 -15.26
C SER A 54 9.35 -6.34 -15.76
N SER A 55 8.52 -5.41 -16.21
CA SER A 55 8.91 -4.05 -16.64
C SER A 55 8.96 -3.05 -15.47
N SER A 56 9.06 -3.53 -14.22
CA SER A 56 9.12 -2.72 -13.01
C SER A 56 7.87 -1.86 -12.73
N CYS A 57 6.70 -2.24 -13.25
CA CYS A 57 5.43 -1.61 -12.89
C CYS A 57 4.79 -2.29 -11.67
N GLU A 58 4.05 -1.53 -10.83
CA GLU A 58 3.36 -2.06 -9.64
C GLU A 58 2.24 -3.08 -9.97
N GLY A 59 1.63 -2.96 -11.15
CA GLY A 59 0.48 -3.76 -11.56
C GLY A 59 -0.32 -3.09 -12.67
N LEU A 60 -1.58 -3.48 -12.81
CA LEU A 60 -2.49 -3.00 -13.85
C LEU A 60 -3.58 -2.07 -13.31
N ILE A 61 -4.03 -1.16 -14.16
CA ILE A 61 -5.26 -0.39 -13.97
C ILE A 61 -6.28 -0.91 -14.99
N ILE A 62 -7.36 -1.51 -14.51
CA ILE A 62 -8.46 -2.00 -15.34
C ILE A 62 -9.52 -0.90 -15.40
N LYS A 63 -9.85 -0.47 -16.62
CA LYS A 63 -10.86 0.56 -16.88
C LYS A 63 -11.96 -0.02 -17.76
N THR A 64 -13.22 0.29 -17.45
CA THR A 64 -14.33 0.01 -18.38
C THR A 64 -14.30 0.98 -19.55
N LEU A 65 -14.57 0.49 -20.77
CA LEU A 65 -14.52 1.30 -22.00
C LEU A 65 -15.90 1.79 -22.44
N ASP A 66 -16.95 0.98 -22.27
CA ASP A 66 -18.27 1.27 -22.84
C ASP A 66 -19.31 1.74 -21.81
N ARG A 67 -19.49 0.99 -20.72
CA ARG A 67 -20.47 1.32 -19.67
C ARG A 67 -19.77 2.05 -18.52
N ASP A 68 -20.35 3.19 -18.13
CA ASP A 68 -19.87 4.04 -17.03
C ASP A 68 -18.41 4.50 -17.17
N ALA A 69 -17.89 4.60 -18.39
CA ALA A 69 -16.50 4.97 -18.69
C ALA A 69 -16.21 6.49 -18.55
N THR A 70 -17.21 7.27 -18.15
CA THR A 70 -17.06 8.72 -17.95
C THR A 70 -16.24 9.02 -16.70
N TYR A 71 -15.35 10.00 -16.80
CA TYR A 71 -14.64 10.55 -15.66
C TYR A 71 -15.60 11.39 -14.80
N GLU A 72 -15.97 10.87 -13.63
CA GLU A 72 -16.82 11.58 -12.67
C GLU A 72 -15.99 12.03 -11.46
N PRO A 73 -15.46 13.27 -11.45
CA PRO A 73 -14.69 13.76 -10.32
C PRO A 73 -15.56 13.77 -9.06
N SER A 74 -14.99 13.33 -7.94
CA SER A 74 -15.64 13.23 -6.62
C SER A 74 -16.53 11.99 -6.38
N LYS A 75 -16.68 11.09 -7.38
CA LYS A 75 -17.30 9.77 -7.16
C LYS A 75 -16.23 8.69 -7.12
N ARG A 76 -16.20 7.91 -6.03
CA ARG A 76 -15.38 6.70 -5.94
C ARG A 76 -16.16 5.56 -6.59
N SER A 77 -16.17 5.49 -7.92
CA SER A 77 -16.79 4.39 -8.66
C SER A 77 -15.83 3.19 -8.76
N LEU A 78 -16.38 2.00 -9.02
CA LEU A 78 -15.64 0.78 -9.31
C LEU A 78 -15.11 0.75 -10.76
N ASN A 79 -15.22 1.86 -11.49
CA ASN A 79 -14.89 1.92 -12.91
C ASN A 79 -13.39 1.71 -13.14
N TRP A 80 -12.56 2.03 -12.13
CA TRP A 80 -11.11 1.87 -12.16
C TRP A 80 -10.67 0.92 -11.05
N LEU A 81 -10.25 -0.29 -11.43
CA LEU A 81 -9.75 -1.29 -10.52
C LEU A 81 -8.23 -1.33 -10.59
N LYS A 82 -7.58 -1.38 -9.42
CA LYS A 82 -6.13 -1.53 -9.31
C LYS A 82 -5.84 -2.99 -9.04
N LEU A 83 -5.22 -3.67 -10.00
CA LEU A 83 -4.77 -5.04 -9.84
C LEU A 83 -3.27 -5.04 -9.58
N LYS A 84 -2.88 -5.29 -8.32
CA LYS A 84 -1.48 -5.41 -7.90
C LYS A 84 -1.11 -6.86 -7.73
N LYS A 85 0.18 -7.16 -7.95
CA LYS A 85 0.74 -8.49 -7.70
C LYS A 85 0.60 -8.90 -6.23
N ASP A 86 0.67 -7.94 -5.30
CA ASP A 86 0.57 -8.16 -3.86
C ASP A 86 -0.77 -8.74 -3.40
N TYR A 87 -1.81 -8.68 -4.24
CA TYR A 87 -3.11 -9.31 -3.94
C TYR A 87 -3.15 -10.80 -4.28
N MET A 88 -2.14 -11.32 -4.99
CA MET A 88 -2.01 -12.75 -5.23
C MET A 88 -1.33 -13.38 -4.03
N GLU A 89 -2.03 -14.30 -3.35
CA GLU A 89 -1.61 -14.94 -2.09
C GLU A 89 -0.24 -15.62 -2.15
N SER A 90 0.29 -15.91 -3.34
CA SER A 90 1.53 -16.67 -3.53
C SER A 90 2.78 -15.85 -3.82
N ILE A 91 2.70 -14.51 -3.94
CA ILE A 91 3.84 -13.70 -4.44
C ILE A 91 4.17 -12.45 -3.61
N GLY A 92 3.61 -12.31 -2.42
CA GLY A 92 4.00 -11.25 -1.48
C GLY A 92 5.18 -11.69 -0.60
N ASP A 93 6.14 -10.81 -0.38
CA ASP A 93 7.20 -11.03 0.61
C ASP A 93 6.58 -11.01 2.01
N THR A 94 6.68 -12.13 2.73
CA THR A 94 6.26 -12.21 4.14
C THR A 94 7.48 -12.22 5.04
N LEU A 95 7.46 -11.41 6.09
CA LEU A 95 8.54 -11.27 7.05
C LEU A 95 8.02 -11.56 8.46
N ASP A 96 8.72 -12.43 9.19
CA ASP A 96 8.49 -12.66 10.60
C ASP A 96 9.28 -11.64 11.40
N LEU A 97 8.57 -10.78 12.14
CA LEU A 97 9.18 -9.68 12.89
C LEU A 97 8.69 -9.69 14.34
N VAL A 98 9.56 -9.23 15.25
CA VAL A 98 9.30 -9.22 16.69
C VAL A 98 8.79 -7.84 17.12
N PRO A 99 7.66 -7.75 17.85
CA PRO A 99 7.18 -6.48 18.39
C PRO A 99 8.04 -6.02 19.57
N ILE A 100 8.78 -4.93 19.40
CA ILE A 100 9.67 -4.36 20.44
C ILE A 100 9.04 -3.15 21.16
N ALA A 101 8.05 -2.50 20.54
CA ALA A 101 7.40 -1.33 21.11
C ALA A 101 5.97 -1.14 20.57
N ALA A 102 5.20 -0.25 21.19
CA ALA A 102 3.86 0.13 20.76
C ALA A 102 3.59 1.63 20.88
N PHE A 103 2.56 2.05 20.15
CA PHE A 103 1.99 3.40 20.18
C PHE A 103 0.55 3.32 20.65
N HIS A 104 0.13 4.23 21.52
CA HIS A 104 -1.26 4.27 21.96
C HIS A 104 -2.20 4.63 20.81
N GLY A 105 -3.31 3.88 20.71
CA GLY A 105 -4.35 4.15 19.74
C GLY A 105 -5.03 5.49 20.00
N ARG A 106 -5.41 6.17 18.92
CA ARG A 106 -6.16 7.43 18.96
C ARG A 106 -7.57 7.22 18.41
N GLY A 107 -8.53 8.00 18.88
CA GLY A 107 -9.91 7.99 18.38
C GLY A 107 -10.64 6.70 18.70
N LYS A 108 -11.10 5.96 17.67
CA LYS A 108 -11.84 4.69 17.86
C LYS A 108 -11.02 3.59 18.55
N ARG A 109 -9.69 3.67 18.51
CA ARG A 109 -8.78 2.67 19.11
C ARG A 109 -8.23 3.11 20.47
N THR A 110 -8.88 4.08 21.11
CA THR A 110 -8.47 4.57 22.44
C THR A 110 -8.69 3.46 23.46
N GLY A 111 -7.63 3.12 24.21
CA GLY A 111 -7.64 2.01 25.17
C GLY A 111 -6.79 0.80 24.74
N PHE A 112 -6.44 0.69 23.47
CA PHE A 112 -5.56 -0.36 22.94
C PHE A 112 -4.29 0.25 22.31
N TYR A 113 -3.33 -0.60 21.94
CA TYR A 113 -2.20 -0.17 21.13
C TYR A 113 -2.66 -0.01 19.67
N GLY A 114 -2.51 1.19 19.12
CA GLY A 114 -2.97 1.52 17.77
C GLY A 114 -1.98 1.13 16.69
N ALA A 115 -0.70 0.97 17.06
CA ALA A 115 0.35 0.50 16.19
C ALA A 115 1.49 -0.14 16.99
N PHE A 116 2.21 -1.05 16.36
CA PHE A 116 3.36 -1.76 16.90
C PHE A 116 4.61 -1.41 16.11
N LEU A 117 5.74 -1.26 16.80
CA LEU A 117 7.06 -1.18 16.20
C LEU A 117 7.64 -2.59 16.14
N LEU A 118 7.96 -3.03 14.93
CA LEU A 118 8.48 -4.36 14.66
C LEU A 118 9.98 -4.28 14.35
N ALA A 119 10.72 -5.27 14.82
CA ALA A 119 12.14 -5.41 14.61
C ALA A 119 12.52 -6.79 14.10
N CYS A 120 13.62 -6.85 13.36
CA CYS A 120 14.29 -8.09 12.98
C CYS A 120 15.47 -8.34 13.93
N TYR A 121 15.79 -9.60 14.17
CA TYR A 121 16.94 -10.01 14.96
C TYR A 121 18.18 -10.12 14.06
N ASP A 122 19.24 -9.40 14.37
CA ASP A 122 20.53 -9.49 13.70
C ASP A 122 21.47 -10.40 14.50
N GLU A 123 21.70 -11.62 14.00
CA GLU A 123 22.55 -12.63 14.64
C GLU A 123 24.01 -12.18 14.77
N ASN A 124 24.50 -11.27 13.92
CA ASN A 124 25.91 -10.86 13.94
C ASN A 124 26.23 -9.90 15.09
N ASN A 125 25.27 -9.04 15.41
CA ASN A 125 25.41 -8.02 16.46
C ASN A 125 24.64 -8.39 17.74
N GLU A 126 23.83 -9.44 17.71
CA GLU A 126 22.93 -9.86 18.80
C GLU A 126 21.96 -8.72 19.20
N GLU A 127 21.46 -8.00 18.19
CA GLU A 127 20.63 -6.80 18.36
C GLU A 127 19.29 -6.90 17.61
N PHE A 128 18.25 -6.24 18.13
CA PHE A 128 16.98 -6.08 17.42
C PHE A 128 16.95 -4.74 16.70
N GLN A 129 16.85 -4.79 15.36
CA GLN A 129 16.81 -3.61 14.50
C GLN A 129 15.38 -3.30 14.08
N SER A 130 14.90 -2.09 14.43
CA SER A 130 13.55 -1.65 14.05
C SER A 130 13.43 -1.52 12.52
N ILE A 131 12.43 -2.18 11.92
CA ILE A 131 12.19 -2.14 10.47
C ILE A 131 11.00 -1.26 10.14
N CYS A 132 9.84 -1.53 10.77
CA CYS A 132 8.61 -0.87 10.39
C CYS A 132 7.64 -0.70 11.55
N LYS A 133 6.71 0.24 11.36
CA LYS A 133 5.55 0.43 12.22
C LYS A 133 4.32 -0.09 11.52
N ILE A 134 3.63 -1.02 12.17
CA ILE A 134 2.38 -1.58 11.67
C ILE A 134 1.19 -1.07 12.48
N GLY A 135 0.18 -0.52 11.82
CA GLY A 135 -1.07 -0.08 12.45
C GLY A 135 -2.32 -0.53 11.70
N THR A 136 -2.15 -1.28 10.62
CA THR A 136 -3.22 -1.73 9.72
C THR A 136 -3.05 -3.21 9.45
N GLY A 137 -4.14 -3.92 9.14
CA GLY A 137 -4.12 -5.36 8.88
C GLY A 137 -4.65 -6.23 10.03
N PHE A 138 -4.92 -5.65 11.20
CA PHE A 138 -5.53 -6.33 12.33
C PHE A 138 -7.02 -6.03 12.44
N SER A 139 -7.82 -7.05 12.74
CA SER A 139 -9.18 -6.89 13.26
C SER A 139 -9.17 -6.30 14.66
N GLU A 140 -10.33 -5.81 15.11
CA GLU A 140 -10.46 -5.21 16.45
C GLU A 140 -10.22 -6.23 17.57
N ALA A 141 -10.71 -7.46 17.40
CA ALA A 141 -10.50 -8.55 18.34
C ALA A 141 -9.00 -8.93 18.46
N GLU A 142 -8.28 -9.00 17.34
CA GLU A 142 -6.83 -9.29 17.35
C GLU A 142 -6.03 -8.17 18.01
N LEU A 143 -6.42 -6.90 17.79
CA LEU A 143 -5.76 -5.77 18.46
C LEU A 143 -5.95 -5.81 19.96
N GLU A 144 -7.15 -6.15 20.43
CA GLU A 144 -7.45 -6.31 21.85
C GLU A 144 -6.65 -7.45 22.47
N GLU A 145 -6.68 -8.64 21.86
CA GLU A 145 -5.92 -9.81 22.31
C GLU A 145 -4.42 -9.53 22.38
N ARG A 146 -3.83 -9.00 21.30
CA ARG A 146 -2.39 -8.69 21.25
C ARG A 146 -2.03 -7.59 22.25
N SER A 147 -2.88 -6.57 22.40
CA SER A 147 -2.66 -5.54 23.41
C SER A 147 -2.69 -6.11 24.83
N ALA A 148 -3.64 -7.01 25.13
CA ALA A 148 -3.73 -7.66 26.43
C ALA A 148 -2.51 -8.54 26.73
N SER A 149 -2.08 -9.35 25.76
CA SER A 149 -0.90 -10.21 25.88
C SER A 149 0.37 -9.39 26.13
N LEU A 150 0.60 -8.33 25.34
CA LEU A 150 1.80 -7.50 25.42
C LEU A 150 1.84 -6.57 26.63
N ARG A 151 0.69 -6.23 27.24
CA ARG A 151 0.65 -5.45 28.49
C ARG A 151 1.43 -6.10 29.63
N SER A 152 1.49 -7.44 29.67
CA SER A 152 2.27 -8.17 30.69
C SER A 152 3.79 -8.06 30.50
N LYS A 153 4.24 -7.67 29.30
CA LYS A 153 5.65 -7.60 28.90
C LYS A 153 6.18 -6.17 28.82
N VAL A 154 5.46 -5.20 29.39
CA VAL A 154 5.85 -3.78 29.30
C VAL A 154 7.09 -3.51 30.14
N ILE A 155 8.07 -2.86 29.53
CA ILE A 155 9.28 -2.38 30.20
C ILE A 155 9.33 -0.85 30.16
N PRO A 156 9.92 -0.19 31.18
CA PRO A 156 9.94 1.27 31.27
C PRO A 156 10.89 1.92 30.26
N GLU A 157 11.98 1.25 29.90
CA GLU A 157 13.03 1.76 29.02
C GLU A 157 13.43 0.71 27.97
N PRO A 158 13.85 1.14 26.77
CA PRO A 158 14.34 0.22 25.75
C PRO A 158 15.61 -0.46 26.23
N LYS A 159 15.79 -1.72 25.84
CA LYS A 159 17.03 -2.45 26.11
C LYS A 159 18.18 -1.92 25.26
N SER A 160 19.41 -2.08 25.76
CA SER A 160 20.63 -1.60 25.10
C SER A 160 20.85 -2.21 23.71
N TYR A 161 20.32 -3.41 23.49
CA TYR A 161 20.38 -4.15 22.23
C TYR A 161 19.20 -3.86 21.29
N TYR A 162 18.33 -2.90 21.63
CA TYR A 162 17.33 -2.38 20.69
C TYR A 162 17.90 -1.21 19.92
N ARG A 163 17.93 -1.34 18.59
CA ARG A 163 18.30 -0.28 17.66
C ARG A 163 17.03 0.29 17.05
N CYS A 164 16.62 1.45 17.57
CA CYS A 164 15.49 2.22 17.06
C CYS A 164 15.99 3.57 16.55
N SER A 165 15.47 4.02 15.42
CA SER A 165 15.72 5.38 14.93
C SER A 165 15.13 6.41 15.91
N GLU A 166 15.89 7.46 16.22
CA GLU A 166 15.45 8.57 17.08
C GLU A 166 14.19 9.29 16.55
N MET A 167 13.89 9.16 15.27
CA MET A 167 12.69 9.73 14.65
C MET A 167 11.39 9.04 15.11
N MET A 168 11.47 7.81 15.61
CA MET A 168 10.33 7.08 16.14
C MET A 168 10.48 7.00 17.66
N LYS A 169 9.65 7.75 18.38
CA LYS A 169 9.55 7.68 19.84
C LYS A 169 8.31 6.87 20.23
N PRO A 170 8.45 5.58 20.57
CA PRO A 170 7.33 4.76 21.01
C PRO A 170 6.82 5.22 22.38
N ASP A 171 5.56 4.93 22.67
CA ASP A 171 4.96 5.25 23.96
C ASP A 171 5.26 4.16 25.01
N VAL A 172 5.35 2.91 24.55
CA VAL A 172 5.50 1.72 25.38
C VAL A 172 6.54 0.80 24.77
N TRP A 173 7.45 0.27 25.58
CA TRP A 173 8.44 -0.73 25.18
C TRP A 173 8.06 -2.11 25.70
N PHE A 174 8.45 -3.16 24.96
CA PHE A 174 8.18 -4.55 25.33
C PHE A 174 9.45 -5.34 25.54
N GLU A 175 9.36 -6.31 26.45
CA GLU A 175 10.31 -7.40 26.60
C GLU A 175 10.14 -8.41 25.45
N THR A 176 11.17 -8.56 24.63
CA THR A 176 11.26 -9.60 23.59
C THR A 176 11.44 -10.96 24.25
N THR A 177 10.59 -11.94 23.92
CA THR A 177 10.70 -13.34 24.35
C THR A 177 11.19 -14.21 23.21
#